data_AF-A0A965MCZ3-F1
#
_entry.id   AF-A0A965MCZ3-F1
#
_cell.length_a   1.000
_cell.length_b   1.000
_cell.length_c   1.000
_cell.angle_alpha   90.00
_cell.angle_beta   90.00
_cell.angle_gamma   90.00
#
_symmetry.space_group_name_H-M   'P 1'
#
loop_
_entity.id
_entity.type
_entity.pdbx_description
1 polymer ?
#
loop_
_entity_poly.entity_id
_entity_poly.type
_entity_poly.pdbx_seq_one_letter_code
_entity_poly.pdbx_strand_id
1 'polypeptide(L)'
;MKVIHEVLMSDLFREVDEELQQDRLKYMARRYGPWVGVAVVVALLAAAVWTYMENQKEEKLAAAAERYFTALSSDGADLEILKSLTVEQGAGIYPIMANLLLMNEELEPERALETIMSADLDATTRASLARVLSYRFAHLGWQRIEGLVNQLTPAMQGASAELEFLGQMADNNMSGAKEALSRWKTLENLPASMAARLREAEIQLELAEHS
;
A
#
# COMPACT_ATOMS: atom_id res chain seq x y z
N MET A 1 45.75 12.64 72.51
CA MET A 1 45.11 11.54 71.74
C MET A 1 43.90 12.16 71.04
N LYS A 2 44.03 12.70 69.81
CA LYS A 2 43.54 12.07 68.56
C LYS A 2 42.28 11.24 68.89
N VAL A 3 41.06 11.68 68.62
CA VAL A 3 40.44 11.84 67.30
C VAL A 3 39.16 12.68 67.47
N ILE A 4 39.16 13.95 67.06
CA ILE A 4 37.93 14.71 66.76
C ILE A 4 38.29 15.71 65.64
N HIS A 5 38.73 15.21 64.49
CA HIS A 5 39.03 16.07 63.34
C HIS A 5 38.33 15.64 62.05
N GLU A 6 37.39 14.69 62.11
CA GLU A 6 36.88 14.05 60.89
C GLU A 6 35.37 14.19 60.65
N VAL A 7 34.62 14.82 61.55
CA VAL A 7 33.14 14.93 61.39
C VAL A 7 32.68 16.33 60.97
N LEU A 8 33.55 17.35 61.03
CA LEU A 8 33.13 18.75 60.82
C LEU A 8 33.07 19.22 59.35
N MET A 9 33.43 18.37 58.37
CA MET A 9 33.60 18.77 56.97
C MET A 9 32.53 18.24 55.99
N SER A 10 31.51 17.51 56.45
CA SER A 10 30.46 16.97 55.55
C SER A 10 29.04 17.52 55.74
N ASP A 11 28.76 18.20 56.86
CA ASP A 11 27.41 18.73 57.15
C ASP A 11 27.22 20.24 56.90
N LEU A 12 28.25 20.94 56.40
CA LEU A 12 28.19 22.38 56.13
C LEU A 12 27.97 22.74 54.64
N PHE A 13 27.67 21.75 53.79
CA PHE A 13 27.48 21.93 52.34
C PHE A 13 26.12 21.45 51.82
N ARG A 14 25.09 21.36 52.68
CA ARG A 14 23.77 20.91 52.22
C ARG A 14 22.56 21.79 52.56
N GLU A 15 22.75 22.95 53.16
CA GLU A 15 21.60 23.71 53.67
C GLU A 15 21.56 25.20 53.28
N VAL A 16 22.32 25.64 52.26
CA VAL A 16 22.33 27.06 51.86
C VAL A 16 22.25 27.27 50.33
N ASP A 17 21.51 26.43 49.59
CA ASP A 17 21.27 26.73 48.16
C ASP A 17 19.86 26.42 47.64
N GLU A 18 18.89 26.13 48.52
CA GLU A 18 17.50 25.90 48.08
C GLU A 18 16.69 27.19 47.87
N GLU A 19 17.03 28.32 48.50
CA GLU A 19 16.25 29.56 48.33
C GLU A 19 16.70 30.43 47.15
N LEU A 20 17.97 30.39 46.72
CA LEU A 20 18.48 31.22 45.62
C LEU A 20 18.24 30.62 44.21
N GLN A 21 17.99 29.31 44.10
CA GLN A 21 17.56 28.70 42.83
C GLN A 21 16.09 28.98 42.50
N GLN A 22 15.22 29.09 43.50
CA GLN A 22 13.79 29.32 43.28
C GLN A 22 13.51 30.67 42.63
N ASP A 23 14.24 31.73 42.98
CA ASP A 23 14.00 33.07 42.41
C ASP A 23 14.51 33.21 40.98
N ARG A 24 15.62 32.54 40.61
CA ARG A 24 16.08 32.47 39.20
C ARG A 24 15.13 31.62 38.35
N LEU A 25 14.64 30.51 38.88
CA LEU A 25 13.63 29.69 38.21
C LEU A 25 12.31 30.47 38.03
N LYS A 26 11.85 31.22 39.04
CA LYS A 26 10.66 32.09 38.94
C LYS A 26 10.85 33.24 37.94
N TYR A 27 12.04 33.84 37.85
CA TYR A 27 12.33 34.91 36.89
C TYR A 27 12.39 34.41 35.44
N MET A 28 13.02 33.25 35.21
CA MET A 28 13.03 32.61 33.88
C MET A 28 11.64 32.09 33.50
N ALA A 29 10.89 31.50 34.44
CA ALA A 29 9.51 31.06 34.21
C ALA A 29 8.57 32.23 33.88
N ARG A 30 8.72 33.40 34.52
CA ARG A 30 7.96 34.61 34.17
C ARG A 30 8.30 35.18 32.80
N ARG A 31 9.55 35.03 32.34
CA ARG A 31 10.02 35.58 31.06
C ARG A 31 9.76 34.67 29.86
N TYR A 32 9.89 33.35 30.03
CA TYR A 32 9.71 32.36 28.95
C TYR A 32 8.39 31.57 29.06
N GLY A 33 7.74 31.55 30.23
CA GLY A 33 6.48 30.83 30.45
C GLY A 33 5.34 31.20 29.49
N PRO A 34 5.12 32.49 29.16
CA PRO A 34 4.11 32.87 28.17
C PRO A 34 4.42 32.32 26.76
N TRP A 35 5.68 32.34 26.34
CA TRP A 35 6.11 31.86 25.02
C TRP A 35 6.05 30.33 24.90
N VAL A 36 6.43 29.62 25.97
CA VAL A 36 6.30 28.17 26.05
C VAL A 36 4.83 27.76 26.02
N GLY A 37 3.95 28.50 26.72
CA GLY A 37 2.52 28.28 26.66
C GLY A 37 1.95 28.43 25.25
N VAL A 38 2.33 29.50 24.53
CA VAL A 38 1.92 29.71 23.12
C VAL A 38 2.43 28.59 22.22
N ALA A 39 3.68 28.15 22.36
CA ALA A 39 4.24 27.07 21.56
C ALA A 39 3.50 25.74 21.75
N VAL A 40 3.12 25.41 23.00
CA VAL A 40 2.32 24.21 23.31
C VAL A 40 0.94 24.28 22.67
N VAL A 41 0.26 25.44 22.74
CA VAL A 41 -1.06 25.61 22.12
C VAL A 41 -0.99 25.46 20.60
N VAL A 42 0.01 26.04 19.95
CA VAL A 42 0.21 25.90 18.50
C VAL A 42 0.48 24.43 18.11
N ALA A 43 1.29 23.71 18.88
CA ALA A 43 1.56 22.29 18.63
C ALA A 43 0.29 21.42 18.80
N LEU A 44 -0.54 21.70 19.80
CA LEU A 44 -1.81 21.01 20.02
C LEU A 44 -2.82 21.30 18.90
N LEU A 45 -2.91 22.55 18.42
CA LEU A 45 -3.76 22.90 17.30
C LEU A 45 -3.28 22.24 16.00
N ALA A 46 -1.97 22.21 15.76
CA ALA A 46 -1.40 21.50 14.61
C ALA A 46 -1.70 20.00 14.67
N ALA A 47 -1.55 19.37 15.84
CA ALA A 47 -1.90 17.97 16.05
C ALA A 47 -3.40 17.71 15.86
N ALA A 48 -4.27 18.59 16.37
CA ALA A 48 -5.73 18.47 16.22
C ALA A 48 -6.18 18.63 14.76
N VAL A 49 -5.55 19.55 14.01
CA VAL A 49 -5.79 19.70 12.57
C VAL A 49 -5.30 18.46 11.81
N TRP A 50 -4.13 17.92 12.16
CA TRP A 50 -3.59 16.71 11.55
C TRP A 50 -4.51 15.50 11.78
N THR A 51 -4.93 15.25 13.02
CA THR A 51 -5.81 14.14 13.35
C THR A 51 -7.21 14.29 12.75
N TYR A 52 -7.74 15.51 12.68
CA TYR A 52 -9.01 15.77 11.99
C TYR A 52 -8.93 15.46 10.49
N MET A 53 -7.81 15.81 9.85
CA MET A 53 -7.58 15.49 8.43
C MET A 53 -7.38 13.99 8.20
N GLU A 54 -6.72 13.27 9.11
CA GLU A 54 -6.56 11.82 9.05
C GLU A 54 -7.92 11.11 9.19
N ASN A 55 -8.71 11.48 10.20
CA ASN A 55 -10.04 10.90 10.44
C ASN A 55 -10.99 11.14 9.26
N GLN A 56 -10.98 12.35 8.68
CA GLN A 56 -11.78 12.67 7.49
C GLN A 56 -11.38 11.85 6.25
N LYS A 57 -10.09 11.48 6.12
CA LYS A 57 -9.64 10.58 5.05
C LYS A 57 -10.10 9.15 5.31
N GLU A 58 -9.99 8.66 6.55
CA GLU A 58 -10.43 7.33 6.92
C GLU A 58 -11.95 7.15 6.74
N GLU A 59 -12.75 8.12 7.17
CA GLU A 59 -14.22 8.09 7.00
C GLU A 59 -14.62 8.06 5.51
N LYS A 60 -13.98 8.87 4.66
CA LYS A 60 -14.23 8.86 3.22
C LYS A 60 -13.81 7.56 2.56
N LEU A 61 -12.68 7.00 2.98
CA LEU A 61 -12.19 5.72 2.47
C LEU A 61 -13.13 4.57 2.88
N ALA A 62 -13.63 4.56 4.11
CA ALA A 62 -14.61 3.59 4.57
C ALA A 62 -15.95 3.71 3.82
N ALA A 63 -16.44 4.93 3.62
CA ALA A 63 -17.68 5.18 2.88
C ALA A 63 -17.55 4.82 1.38
N ALA A 64 -16.37 5.01 0.79
CA ALA A 64 -16.10 4.60 -0.58
C ALA A 64 -16.00 3.06 -0.70
N ALA A 65 -15.39 2.40 0.29
CA ALA A 65 -15.35 0.94 0.37
C ALA A 65 -16.75 0.33 0.40
N GLU A 66 -17.61 0.82 1.30
CA GLU A 66 -18.99 0.35 1.43
C GLU A 66 -19.75 0.49 0.11
N ARG A 67 -19.72 1.68 -0.50
CA ARG A 67 -20.37 1.93 -1.79
C ARG A 67 -19.83 1.02 -2.90
N TYR A 68 -18.51 0.80 -2.94
CA TYR A 68 -17.90 -0.09 -3.91
C TYR A 68 -18.40 -1.53 -3.75
N PHE A 69 -18.42 -2.07 -2.52
CA PHE A 69 -18.91 -3.43 -2.28
C PHE A 69 -20.43 -3.56 -2.49
N THR A 70 -21.21 -2.54 -2.13
CA THR A 70 -22.65 -2.48 -2.42
C THR A 70 -22.89 -2.54 -3.92
N ALA A 71 -22.13 -1.78 -4.72
CA ALA A 71 -22.24 -1.80 -6.17
C ALA A 71 -21.92 -3.17 -6.77
N LEU A 72 -21.01 -3.94 -6.17
CA LEU A 72 -20.68 -5.29 -6.64
C LEU A 72 -21.64 -6.38 -6.15
N SER A 73 -22.41 -6.11 -5.11
CA SER A 73 -23.33 -7.08 -4.50
C SER A 73 -24.73 -7.08 -5.14
N SER A 74 -25.01 -6.11 -6.02
CA SER A 74 -26.25 -6.07 -6.80
C SER A 74 -26.26 -7.13 -7.90
N ASP A 75 -27.45 -7.56 -8.31
CA ASP A 75 -27.65 -8.54 -9.37
C ASP A 75 -27.24 -7.91 -10.73
N GLY A 76 -25.99 -8.14 -11.12
CA GLY A 76 -25.30 -7.29 -12.10
C GLY A 76 -24.83 -5.99 -11.44
N ALA A 77 -23.52 -5.73 -11.46
CA ALA A 77 -22.92 -4.62 -10.74
C ALA A 77 -23.62 -3.27 -11.01
N ASP A 78 -23.83 -2.46 -9.97
CA ASP A 78 -24.44 -1.15 -10.07
C ASP A 78 -23.47 -0.15 -10.71
N LEU A 79 -23.60 0.01 -12.03
CA LEU A 79 -22.75 0.87 -12.83
C LEU A 79 -22.90 2.36 -12.46
N GLU A 80 -24.03 2.77 -11.88
CA GLU A 80 -24.24 4.17 -11.47
C GLU A 80 -23.41 4.48 -10.23
N ILE A 81 -23.43 3.60 -9.23
CA ILE A 81 -22.59 3.74 -8.04
C ILE A 81 -21.12 3.70 -8.42
N LEU A 82 -20.70 2.76 -9.28
CA LEU A 82 -19.32 2.69 -9.77
C LEU A 82 -18.92 3.98 -10.51
N LYS A 83 -19.77 4.54 -11.37
CA LYS A 83 -19.47 5.80 -12.08
C LYS A 83 -19.29 6.96 -11.10
N SER A 84 -20.13 7.04 -10.08
CA SER A 84 -20.02 8.09 -9.06
C SER A 84 -18.70 8.03 -8.27
N LEU A 85 -18.19 6.82 -8.01
CA LEU A 85 -16.92 6.61 -7.31
C LEU A 85 -15.71 7.07 -8.12
N THR A 86 -15.75 7.03 -9.46
CA THR A 86 -14.59 7.36 -10.32
C THR A 86 -14.06 8.79 -10.16
N VAL A 87 -14.91 9.72 -9.73
CA VAL A 87 -14.57 11.15 -9.57
C VAL A 87 -14.39 11.55 -8.11
N GLU A 88 -14.48 10.60 -7.17
CA GLU A 88 -14.47 10.88 -5.75
C GLU A 88 -13.05 11.07 -5.20
N GLN A 89 -12.78 12.25 -4.64
CA GLN A 89 -11.48 12.57 -4.03
C GLN A 89 -11.39 12.08 -2.59
N GLY A 90 -10.22 11.58 -2.19
CA GLY A 90 -9.98 11.06 -0.84
C GLY A 90 -10.57 9.66 -0.60
N ALA A 91 -11.10 9.02 -1.63
CA ALA A 91 -11.64 7.66 -1.59
C ALA A 91 -10.55 6.57 -1.81
N GLY A 92 -9.26 6.92 -1.72
CA GLY A 92 -8.15 6.00 -1.87
C GLY A 92 -8.15 5.28 -3.23
N ILE A 93 -8.12 3.94 -3.19
CA ILE A 93 -8.01 3.08 -4.37
C ILE A 93 -9.36 2.79 -5.06
N TYR A 94 -10.48 3.05 -4.39
CA TYR A 94 -11.81 2.69 -4.89
C TYR A 94 -12.22 3.43 -6.18
N PRO A 95 -11.88 4.72 -6.40
CA PRO A 95 -12.09 5.38 -7.69
C PRO A 95 -11.37 4.69 -8.83
N ILE A 96 -10.14 4.23 -8.59
CA ILE A 96 -9.31 3.50 -9.57
C ILE A 96 -9.96 2.16 -9.86
N MET A 97 -10.32 1.40 -8.84
CA MET A 97 -10.98 0.10 -8.99
C MET A 97 -12.33 0.21 -9.70
N ALA A 98 -13.13 1.24 -9.40
CA ALA A 98 -14.40 1.49 -10.08
C ALA A 98 -14.19 1.83 -11.55
N ASN A 99 -13.21 2.69 -11.86
CA ASN A 99 -12.85 3.02 -13.24
C ASN A 99 -12.41 1.76 -14.01
N LEU A 100 -11.60 0.90 -13.39
CA LEU A 100 -11.13 -0.37 -13.97
C LEU A 100 -12.27 -1.36 -14.24
N LEU A 101 -13.28 -1.44 -13.37
CA LEU A 101 -14.45 -2.29 -13.59
C LEU A 101 -15.33 -1.79 -14.74
N LEU A 102 -15.47 -0.47 -14.85
CA LEU A 102 -16.23 0.20 -15.91
C LEU A 102 -15.52 0.16 -17.27
N MET A 103 -14.20 -0.04 -17.29
CA MET A 103 -13.45 -0.23 -18.53
C MET A 103 -13.97 -1.47 -19.25
N ASN A 104 -14.26 -1.30 -20.54
CA ASN A 104 -14.68 -2.39 -21.40
C ASN A 104 -13.60 -3.48 -21.42
N GLU A 105 -14.01 -4.71 -21.14
CA GLU A 105 -13.14 -5.89 -21.05
C GLU A 105 -12.31 -6.12 -22.32
N GLU A 106 -12.78 -5.67 -23.49
CA GLU A 106 -12.11 -5.93 -24.77
C GLU A 106 -10.95 -4.98 -25.13
N LEU A 107 -10.82 -3.79 -24.52
CA LEU A 107 -10.23 -2.67 -25.30
C LEU A 107 -9.03 -1.90 -24.72
N GLU A 108 -8.71 -1.89 -23.42
CA GLU A 108 -7.80 -0.84 -22.91
C GLU A 108 -6.80 -1.21 -21.78
N PRO A 109 -6.00 -2.29 -21.92
CA PRO A 109 -4.98 -2.61 -20.92
C PRO A 109 -3.90 -1.51 -20.79
N GLU A 110 -3.61 -0.78 -21.87
CA GLU A 110 -2.66 0.34 -21.85
C GLU A 110 -3.20 1.53 -21.05
N ARG A 111 -4.51 1.82 -21.13
CA ARG A 111 -5.14 2.85 -20.29
C ARG A 111 -5.29 2.40 -18.84
N ALA A 112 -5.47 1.10 -18.61
CA ALA A 112 -5.44 0.54 -17.27
C ALA A 112 -4.05 0.72 -16.63
N LEU A 113 -2.99 0.50 -17.42
CA LEU A 113 -1.60 0.78 -17.03
C LEU A 113 -1.38 2.28 -16.77
N GLU A 114 -1.83 3.16 -17.67
CA GLU A 114 -1.74 4.62 -17.47
C GLU A 114 -2.47 5.07 -16.19
N THR A 115 -3.66 4.53 -15.94
CA THR A 115 -4.45 4.82 -14.73
C THR A 115 -3.68 4.41 -13.46
N ILE A 116 -3.04 3.24 -13.48
CA ILE A 116 -2.24 2.74 -12.36
C ILE A 116 -0.93 3.52 -12.18
N MET A 117 -0.28 3.91 -13.27
CA MET A 117 1.00 4.63 -13.25
C MET A 117 0.86 6.09 -12.84
N SER A 118 -0.25 6.74 -13.22
CA SER A 118 -0.56 8.12 -12.85
C SER A 118 -1.16 8.24 -11.45
N ALA A 119 -1.66 7.14 -10.88
CA ALA A 119 -2.19 7.12 -9.54
C ALA A 119 -1.08 7.20 -8.47
N ASP A 120 -1.34 8.00 -7.43
CA ASP A 120 -0.51 8.10 -6.24
C ASP A 120 -0.69 6.87 -5.34
N LEU A 121 -0.06 5.77 -5.76
CA LEU A 121 -0.08 4.47 -5.09
C LEU A 121 1.34 4.05 -4.71
N ASP A 122 1.49 3.39 -3.57
CA ASP A 122 2.74 2.70 -3.23
C ASP A 122 3.00 1.52 -4.18
N ALA A 123 4.25 1.06 -4.24
CA ALA A 123 4.68 0.02 -5.17
C ALA A 123 3.95 -1.32 -4.98
N THR A 124 3.58 -1.67 -3.73
CA THR A 124 2.93 -2.95 -3.42
C THR A 124 1.48 -2.94 -3.87
N THR A 125 0.78 -1.85 -3.60
CA THR A 125 -0.60 -1.65 -4.04
C THR A 125 -0.69 -1.60 -5.56
N ARG A 126 0.25 -0.88 -6.20
CA ARG A 126 0.38 -0.82 -7.66
C ARG A 126 0.55 -2.20 -8.29
N ALA A 127 1.50 -2.99 -7.80
CA ALA A 127 1.76 -4.35 -8.30
C ALA A 127 0.56 -5.28 -8.08
N SER A 128 -0.16 -5.12 -6.97
CA SER A 128 -1.36 -5.91 -6.67
C SER A 128 -2.49 -5.64 -7.66
N LEU A 129 -2.74 -4.37 -8.00
CA LEU A 129 -3.70 -4.00 -9.06
C LEU A 129 -3.26 -4.52 -10.42
N ALA A 130 -1.99 -4.34 -10.78
CA ALA A 130 -1.43 -4.82 -12.04
C ALA A 130 -1.66 -6.33 -12.20
N ARG A 131 -1.40 -7.12 -11.16
CA ARG A 131 -1.66 -8.56 -11.16
C ARG A 131 -3.13 -8.90 -11.42
N VAL A 132 -4.07 -8.24 -10.73
CA VAL A 132 -5.52 -8.49 -10.92
C VAL A 132 -5.93 -8.20 -12.36
N LEU A 133 -5.46 -7.10 -12.94
CA LEU A 133 -5.78 -6.74 -14.31
C LEU A 133 -5.12 -7.65 -15.34
N SER A 134 -3.88 -8.06 -15.11
CA SER A 134 -3.22 -9.05 -15.97
C SER A 134 -4.06 -10.34 -16.02
N TYR A 135 -4.62 -10.81 -14.92
CA TYR A 135 -5.53 -11.96 -14.94
C TYR A 135 -6.82 -11.69 -15.73
N ARG A 136 -7.44 -10.51 -15.53
CA ARG A 136 -8.64 -10.10 -16.28
C ARG A 136 -8.38 -10.10 -17.78
N PHE A 137 -7.22 -9.60 -18.22
CA PHE A 137 -6.91 -9.37 -19.63
C PHE A 137 -6.02 -10.45 -20.29
N ALA A 138 -5.56 -11.48 -19.55
CA ALA A 138 -4.65 -12.49 -20.10
C ALA A 138 -5.20 -13.22 -21.33
N HIS A 139 -6.53 -13.39 -21.38
CA HIS A 139 -7.22 -14.00 -22.51
C HIS A 139 -7.13 -13.18 -23.82
N LEU A 140 -6.70 -11.91 -23.76
CA LEU A 140 -6.51 -11.04 -24.91
C LEU A 140 -5.10 -11.13 -25.52
N GLY A 141 -4.19 -11.92 -24.94
CA GLY A 141 -2.83 -12.10 -25.44
C GLY A 141 -1.73 -11.46 -24.59
N TRP A 142 -0.48 -11.85 -24.83
CA TRP A 142 0.70 -11.38 -24.10
C TRP A 142 0.94 -9.90 -24.32
N GLN A 143 0.83 -9.42 -25.57
CA GLN A 143 1.09 -8.02 -25.91
C GLN A 143 0.19 -7.05 -25.14
N ARG A 144 -1.01 -7.50 -24.76
CA ARG A 144 -1.96 -6.72 -23.99
C ARG A 144 -1.56 -6.57 -22.53
N ILE A 145 -0.99 -7.62 -21.94
CA ILE A 145 -0.72 -7.64 -20.50
C ILE A 145 0.75 -7.43 -20.12
N GLU A 146 1.68 -7.48 -21.07
CA GLU A 146 3.13 -7.34 -20.82
C GLU A 146 3.45 -6.09 -19.99
N GLY A 147 2.87 -4.95 -20.33
CA GLY A 147 3.06 -3.70 -19.61
C GLY A 147 2.60 -3.76 -18.14
N LEU A 148 1.50 -4.48 -17.87
CA LEU A 148 1.02 -4.72 -16.50
C LEU A 148 1.92 -5.74 -15.79
N VAL A 149 2.33 -6.80 -16.49
CA VAL A 149 3.19 -7.85 -15.93
C VAL A 149 4.55 -7.29 -15.48
N ASN A 150 5.07 -6.31 -16.23
CA ASN A 150 6.31 -5.61 -15.92
C ASN A 150 6.23 -4.72 -14.66
N GLN A 151 5.03 -4.47 -14.12
CA GLN A 151 4.84 -3.72 -12.86
C GLN A 151 4.88 -4.61 -11.61
N LEU A 152 4.88 -5.94 -11.76
CA LEU A 152 4.90 -6.84 -10.61
C LEU A 152 6.23 -6.75 -9.86
N THR A 153 6.16 -6.87 -8.53
CA THR A 153 7.38 -6.88 -7.69
C THR A 153 8.11 -8.23 -7.82
N PRO A 154 9.42 -8.29 -7.49
CA PRO A 154 10.16 -9.55 -7.48
C PRO A 154 9.56 -10.64 -6.58
N ALA A 155 8.86 -10.25 -5.50
CA ALA A 155 8.16 -11.20 -4.64
C ALA A 155 6.99 -11.92 -5.35
N MET A 156 6.54 -11.39 -6.49
CA MET A 156 5.43 -11.94 -7.29
C MET A 156 5.92 -12.69 -8.54
N GLN A 157 7.18 -13.12 -8.62
CA GLN A 157 7.74 -13.82 -9.78
C GLN A 157 6.90 -15.03 -10.24
N GLY A 158 6.30 -15.77 -9.31
CA GLY A 158 5.41 -16.88 -9.65
C GLY A 158 4.13 -16.43 -10.38
N ALA A 159 3.53 -15.31 -9.96
CA ALA A 159 2.40 -14.73 -10.67
C ALA A 159 2.82 -14.13 -12.02
N SER A 160 4.00 -13.52 -12.10
CA SER A 160 4.56 -12.99 -13.35
C SER A 160 4.74 -14.10 -14.40
N ALA A 161 5.35 -15.22 -14.02
CA ALA A 161 5.55 -16.37 -14.92
C ALA A 161 4.22 -17.04 -15.33
N GLU A 162 3.27 -17.16 -14.40
CA GLU A 162 1.92 -17.67 -14.67
C GLU A 162 1.17 -16.78 -15.67
N LEU A 163 1.17 -15.46 -15.45
CA LEU A 163 0.49 -14.50 -16.33
C LEU A 163 1.12 -14.45 -17.71
N GLU A 164 2.45 -14.54 -17.79
CA GLU A 164 3.13 -14.66 -19.08
C GLU A 164 2.72 -15.93 -19.82
N PHE A 165 2.70 -17.08 -19.13
CA PHE A 165 2.20 -18.33 -19.72
C PHE A 165 0.79 -18.16 -20.28
N LEU A 166 -0.14 -17.62 -19.49
CA LEU A 166 -1.53 -17.42 -19.90
C LEU A 166 -1.66 -16.50 -21.12
N GLY A 167 -0.93 -15.37 -21.13
CA GLY A 167 -0.92 -14.45 -22.27
C GLY A 167 -0.36 -15.07 -23.54
N GLN A 168 0.74 -15.83 -23.43
CA GLN A 168 1.35 -16.51 -24.58
C GLN A 168 0.45 -17.64 -25.12
N MET A 169 -0.24 -18.36 -24.24
CA MET A 169 -1.23 -19.37 -24.63
C MET A 169 -2.39 -18.74 -25.40
N ALA A 170 -2.89 -17.58 -24.96
CA ALA A 170 -3.95 -16.85 -25.67
C ALA A 170 -3.53 -16.41 -27.08
N ASP A 171 -2.26 -16.05 -27.28
CA ASP A 171 -1.68 -15.72 -28.59
C ASP A 171 -1.33 -16.96 -29.45
N ASN A 172 -1.60 -18.17 -28.95
CA ASN A 172 -1.10 -19.44 -29.52
C ASN A 172 0.43 -19.48 -29.70
N ASN A 173 1.17 -18.69 -28.93
CA ASN A 173 2.64 -18.65 -28.95
C ASN A 173 3.23 -19.74 -28.04
N MET A 174 3.32 -20.97 -28.58
CA MET A 174 3.81 -22.13 -27.82
C MET A 174 5.27 -21.97 -27.35
N SER A 175 6.11 -21.26 -28.11
CA SER A 175 7.51 -21.02 -27.71
C SER A 175 7.57 -20.12 -26.48
N GLY A 176 6.83 -19.01 -26.49
CA GLY A 176 6.73 -18.10 -25.35
C GLY A 176 6.13 -18.78 -24.12
N ALA A 177 5.07 -19.58 -24.32
CA ALA A 177 4.44 -20.34 -23.24
C ALA A 177 5.42 -21.33 -22.58
N LYS A 178 6.21 -22.06 -23.38
CA LYS A 178 7.26 -22.97 -22.87
C LYS A 178 8.32 -22.26 -22.06
N GLU A 179 8.78 -21.10 -22.53
CA GLU A 179 9.79 -20.31 -21.83
C GLU A 179 9.27 -19.80 -20.48
N ALA A 180 8.05 -19.28 -20.45
CA ALA A 180 7.38 -18.83 -19.22
C ALA A 180 7.21 -19.98 -18.23
N LEU A 181 6.75 -21.14 -18.71
CA LEU A 181 6.58 -22.34 -17.90
C LEU A 181 7.93 -22.84 -17.35
N SER A 182 8.98 -22.82 -18.16
CA SER A 182 10.33 -23.17 -17.71
C SER A 182 10.82 -22.24 -16.59
N ARG A 183 10.60 -20.92 -16.72
CA ARG A 183 10.92 -19.97 -15.64
C ARG A 183 10.12 -20.28 -14.38
N TRP A 184 8.83 -20.55 -14.51
CA TRP A 184 7.97 -20.91 -13.38
C TRP A 184 8.49 -22.15 -12.64
N LYS A 185 8.93 -23.19 -13.36
CA LYS A 185 9.49 -24.42 -12.78
C LYS A 185 10.77 -24.20 -11.97
N THR A 186 11.53 -23.15 -12.28
CA THR A 186 12.77 -22.84 -11.54
C THR A 186 12.54 -22.15 -10.20
N LEU A 187 11.29 -21.76 -9.89
CA LEU A 187 10.99 -21.07 -8.65
C LEU A 187 11.01 -22.02 -7.45
N GLU A 188 11.81 -21.66 -6.45
CA GLU A 188 11.86 -22.37 -5.18
C GLU A 188 10.69 -21.97 -4.27
N ASN A 189 10.28 -22.88 -3.38
CA ASN A 189 9.28 -22.63 -2.32
C ASN A 189 7.90 -22.13 -2.82
N LEU A 190 7.43 -22.68 -3.94
CA LEU A 190 6.09 -22.36 -4.47
C LEU A 190 4.97 -22.77 -3.48
N PRO A 191 3.99 -21.88 -3.22
CA PRO A 191 2.79 -22.24 -2.48
C PRO A 191 2.05 -23.40 -3.15
N ALA A 192 1.38 -24.25 -2.35
CA ALA A 192 0.68 -25.44 -2.87
C ALA A 192 -0.35 -25.11 -3.98
N SER A 193 -1.07 -23.99 -3.86
CA SER A 193 -2.02 -23.53 -4.87
C SER A 193 -1.35 -23.16 -6.19
N MET A 194 -0.16 -22.58 -6.14
CA MET A 194 0.62 -22.20 -7.33
C MET A 194 1.27 -23.43 -7.97
N ALA A 195 1.76 -24.38 -7.18
CA ALA A 195 2.26 -25.66 -7.68
C ALA A 195 1.15 -26.47 -8.37
N ALA A 196 -0.10 -26.37 -7.91
CA ALA A 196 -1.24 -26.99 -8.58
C ALA A 196 -1.52 -26.36 -9.95
N ARG A 197 -1.54 -25.02 -10.05
CA ARG A 197 -1.72 -24.32 -11.33
C ARG A 197 -0.57 -24.52 -12.29
N LEU A 198 0.66 -24.65 -11.81
CA LEU A 198 1.82 -25.01 -12.63
C LEU A 198 1.61 -26.37 -13.32
N ARG A 199 1.14 -27.38 -12.58
CA ARG A 199 0.82 -28.70 -13.17
C ARG A 199 -0.32 -28.62 -14.18
N GLU A 200 -1.32 -27.78 -13.92
CA GLU A 200 -2.40 -27.56 -14.87
C GLU A 200 -1.88 -26.92 -16.17
N ALA A 201 -1.01 -25.92 -16.05
CA ALA A 201 -0.36 -25.26 -17.19
C ALA A 201 0.47 -26.24 -18.03
N GLU A 202 1.17 -27.19 -17.41
CA GLU A 202 1.87 -28.27 -18.12
C GLU A 202 0.91 -29.09 -18.99
N ILE A 203 -0.22 -29.53 -18.43
CA ILE A 203 -1.23 -30.32 -19.15
C ILE A 203 -1.84 -29.50 -20.29
N GLN A 204 -2.17 -28.23 -20.04
CA GLN A 204 -2.73 -27.34 -21.08
C GLN A 204 -1.78 -27.19 -22.27
N LEU A 205 -0.49 -27.04 -22.01
CA LEU A 205 0.52 -26.93 -23.04
C LEU A 205 0.65 -28.24 -23.86
N GLU A 206 0.70 -29.40 -23.19
CA GLU A 206 0.74 -30.71 -23.87
C GLU A 206 -0.48 -30.94 -24.76
N LEU A 207 -1.67 -30.55 -24.30
CA LEU A 207 -2.90 -30.66 -25.09
C LEU A 207 -2.87 -29.75 -26.33
N ALA A 208 -2.36 -28.53 -26.19
CA ALA A 208 -2.24 -27.58 -27.29
C ALA A 208 -1.20 -28.00 -28.35
N GLU A 209 -0.20 -28.80 -27.99
CA GLU A 209 0.77 -29.36 -28.95
C GLU A 209 0.20 -30.48 -29.84
N HIS A 210 -0.89 -31.10 -29.39
CA HIS A 210 -1.50 -32.26 -30.04
C HIS A 210 -2.84 -31.96 -30.75
N SER A 211 -3.35 -30.73 -30.64
CA SER A 211 -4.56 -30.24 -31.34
C SER A 211 -4.24 -29.67 -32.71
#